data_AF-A0A6P8WXP0-F1
#
_entry.id   AF-A0A6P8WXP0-F1
#
_cell.length_a   1.000
_cell.length_b   1.000
_cell.length_c   1.000
_cell.angle_alpha   90.00
_cell.angle_beta   90.00
_cell.angle_gamma   90.00
#
_symmetry.space_group_name_H-M   'P 1'
#
loop_
_entity.id
_entity.type
_entity.pdbx_description
1 polymer ?
#
loop_
_entity_poly.entity_id
_entity_poly.type
_entity_poly.pdbx_seq_one_letter_code
_entity_poly.pdbx_strand_id
1 'polypeptide(L)'
;MCLCHPCLREELEGFVSSGALSHLKVCFSRDDPEEEEEEEEGFTSTAPPRYVQHNLLRNRKHVTDILLKQKGFLYVCGDAKNMAKDVNDALLEAIRAELQVDQLDAMKTVALLREEKRYLQDIWG
;
A
#
# COMPACT_ATOMS: atom_id res chain seq x y z
N MET A 1 6.28 -1.27 0.61
CA MET A 1 5.44 -2.18 1.43
C MET A 1 5.92 -3.58 1.17
N CYS A 2 6.57 -4.23 2.15
CA CYS A 2 7.07 -5.61 2.05
C CYS A 2 6.22 -6.52 2.94
N LEU A 3 5.92 -7.72 2.46
CA LEU A 3 5.11 -8.75 3.13
C LEU A 3 5.92 -10.03 3.39
N CYS A 4 5.48 -10.75 4.43
CA CYS A 4 5.89 -12.07 4.94
C CYS A 4 6.99 -12.04 6.03
N HIS A 5 6.54 -12.28 7.27
CA HIS A 5 7.21 -12.87 8.45
C HIS A 5 8.70 -12.51 8.66
N PRO A 6 9.09 -11.93 9.82
CA PRO A 6 9.96 -10.75 9.97
C PRO A 6 11.35 -10.86 9.29
N CYS A 7 11.38 -11.08 7.99
CA CYS A 7 12.56 -10.96 7.18
C CYS A 7 13.00 -9.50 7.26
N LEU A 8 14.24 -9.29 7.69
CA LEU A 8 14.87 -7.96 7.76
C LEU A 8 14.21 -7.00 8.74
N ARG A 9 13.49 -7.48 9.78
CA ARG A 9 12.83 -6.61 10.77
C ARG A 9 13.80 -5.56 11.34
N GLU A 10 14.92 -6.02 11.89
CA GLU A 10 15.93 -5.15 12.50
C GLU A 10 16.49 -4.13 11.51
N GLU A 11 16.72 -4.53 10.26
CA GLU A 11 17.22 -3.64 9.20
C GLU A 11 16.18 -2.58 8.81
N LEU A 12 14.92 -2.98 8.64
CA LEU A 12 13.82 -2.07 8.31
C LEU A 12 13.57 -1.07 9.44
N GLU A 13 13.59 -1.51 10.69
CA GLU A 13 13.52 -0.65 11.87
C GLU A 13 14.74 0.29 11.96
N GLY A 14 15.93 -0.21 11.58
CA GLY A 14 17.14 0.60 11.38
C GLY A 14 16.98 1.70 10.32
N PHE A 15 16.31 1.41 9.20
CA PHE A 15 16.03 2.40 8.17
C PHE A 15 15.00 3.44 8.60
N VAL A 16 14.02 3.07 9.43
CA VAL A 16 13.09 4.03 10.02
C VAL A 16 13.82 4.95 10.99
N SER A 17 14.60 4.38 11.92
CA SER A 17 15.33 5.18 12.92
C SER A 17 16.37 6.12 12.31
N SER A 18 17.02 5.73 11.22
CA SER A 18 17.94 6.59 10.47
C SER A 18 17.25 7.61 9.55
N GLY A 19 15.93 7.52 9.36
CA GLY A 19 15.16 8.38 8.47
C GLY A 19 15.28 8.04 6.98
N ALA A 20 15.99 6.97 6.62
CA ALA A 20 16.06 6.47 5.25
C ALA A 20 14.69 5.94 4.75
N LEU A 21 13.88 5.40 5.67
CA LEU A 21 12.50 4.99 5.42
C LEU A 21 11.53 5.86 6.21
N SER A 22 10.76 6.70 5.51
CA SER A 22 9.82 7.63 6.18
C SER A 22 8.66 6.93 6.88
N HIS A 23 8.13 5.86 6.29
CA HIS A 23 7.00 5.12 6.81
C HIS A 23 7.16 3.61 6.56
N LEU A 24 7.03 2.82 7.62
CA LEU A 24 6.96 1.37 7.56
C LEU A 24 5.55 0.93 8.00
N LYS A 25 4.84 0.20 7.14
CA LYS A 25 3.54 -0.39 7.44
C LYS A 25 3.60 -1.87 7.10
N VAL A 26 3.40 -2.71 8.12
CA VAL A 26 3.46 -4.18 8.06
C VAL A 26 2.06 -4.74 8.26
N CYS A 27 1.77 -5.90 7.66
CA CYS A 27 0.51 -6.61 7.81
C CYS A 27 0.79 -8.04 8.28
N PHE A 28 0.09 -8.47 9.32
CA PHE A 28 0.11 -9.85 9.79
C PHE A 28 -1.21 -10.51 9.40
N SER A 29 -1.19 -11.32 8.34
CA SER A 29 -2.42 -11.89 7.78
C SER A 29 -3.06 -12.96 8.67
N ARG A 30 -2.27 -13.56 9.56
CA ARG A 30 -2.62 -14.73 10.38
C ARG A 30 -2.72 -14.46 11.87
N ASP A 31 -2.38 -13.26 12.31
CA ASP A 31 -2.39 -12.91 13.73
C ASP A 31 -3.83 -12.60 14.17
N ASP A 32 -4.09 -12.78 15.46
CA ASP A 32 -5.42 -12.61 16.03
C ASP A 32 -5.72 -11.12 16.26
N PRO A 33 -6.92 -10.64 15.88
CA PRO A 33 -7.23 -9.20 15.81
C PRO A 33 -7.36 -8.52 17.17
N GLU A 34 -7.37 -9.28 18.27
CA GLU A 34 -7.59 -8.76 19.64
C GLU A 34 -6.31 -8.17 20.26
N GLU A 35 -5.12 -8.54 19.77
CA GLU A 35 -3.83 -8.12 20.36
C GLU A 35 -3.29 -6.78 19.82
N GLU A 36 -3.80 -6.29 18.68
CA GLU A 36 -3.30 -5.08 18.01
C GLU A 36 -4.04 -3.77 18.41
N GLU A 37 -5.04 -3.83 19.29
CA GLU A 37 -5.82 -2.64 19.71
C GLU A 37 -5.07 -1.74 20.71
N GLU A 38 -3.95 -2.18 21.29
CA GLU A 38 -3.29 -1.50 22.42
C GLU A 38 -2.21 -0.46 22.03
N GLU A 39 -1.75 -0.38 20.77
CA GLU A 39 -0.54 0.41 20.44
C GLU A 39 -0.73 1.73 19.66
N GLU A 40 -1.88 2.01 19.04
CA GLU A 40 -2.09 3.32 18.37
C GLU A 40 -3.29 4.11 18.95
N GLU A 41 -2.97 5.09 19.80
CA GLU A 41 -3.89 6.13 20.28
C GLU A 41 -4.47 6.93 19.10
N GLY A 42 -5.66 6.54 18.62
CA GLY A 42 -6.34 7.23 17.54
C GLY A 42 -7.59 6.51 17.04
N PHE A 43 -8.68 6.63 17.81
CA PHE A 43 -10.03 6.11 17.57
C PHE A 43 -10.42 5.96 16.07
N THR A 44 -10.39 4.73 15.57
CA THR A 44 -11.27 4.27 14.48
C THR A 44 -11.49 2.76 14.62
N SER A 45 -12.72 2.38 14.96
CA SER A 45 -13.22 1.00 15.15
C SER A 45 -13.18 0.20 13.84
N THR A 46 -11.99 -0.14 13.36
CA THR A 46 -11.78 -0.94 12.14
C THR A 46 -10.68 -1.96 12.39
N ALA A 47 -11.01 -3.23 12.14
CA ALA A 47 -10.11 -4.36 12.31
C ALA A 47 -8.72 -4.14 11.66
N PRO A 48 -7.66 -4.74 12.20
CA PRO A 48 -6.31 -4.53 11.71
C PRO A 48 -6.12 -4.94 10.24
N PRO A 49 -5.27 -4.22 9.48
CA PRO A 49 -5.07 -4.48 8.07
C PRO A 49 -4.31 -5.80 7.86
N ARG A 50 -5.03 -6.86 7.49
CA ARG A 50 -4.45 -8.19 7.22
C ARG A 50 -3.54 -8.30 5.98
N TYR A 51 -3.74 -7.46 4.97
CA TYR A 51 -2.99 -7.50 3.71
C TYR A 51 -2.61 -6.10 3.24
N VAL A 52 -1.62 -6.02 2.35
CA VAL A 52 -1.08 -4.77 1.83
C VAL A 52 -2.15 -3.85 1.23
N GLN A 53 -3.09 -4.40 0.47
CA GLN A 53 -4.18 -3.63 -0.13
C GLN A 53 -5.05 -2.92 0.93
N HIS A 54 -5.20 -3.48 2.14
CA HIS A 54 -5.92 -2.82 3.22
C HIS A 54 -5.17 -1.59 3.73
N ASN A 55 -3.87 -1.70 3.94
CA ASN A 55 -3.04 -0.57 4.33
C ASN A 55 -2.97 0.50 3.23
N LEU A 56 -2.94 0.10 1.95
CA LEU A 56 -3.02 1.04 0.82
C LEU A 56 -4.32 1.85 0.88
N LEU A 57 -5.47 1.19 1.07
CA LEU A 57 -6.77 1.85 1.17
C LEU A 57 -6.88 2.74 2.41
N ARG A 58 -6.37 2.31 3.56
CA ARG A 58 -6.35 3.13 4.80
C ARG A 58 -5.56 4.42 4.61
N ASN A 59 -4.49 4.37 3.80
CA ASN A 59 -3.61 5.50 3.51
C ASN A 59 -3.87 6.13 2.14
N ARG A 60 -5.05 5.88 1.53
CA ARG A 60 -5.34 6.22 0.13
C ARG A 60 -5.02 7.67 -0.23
N LYS A 61 -5.39 8.63 0.62
CA LYS A 61 -5.13 10.06 0.42
C LYS A 61 -3.65 10.39 0.31
N HIS A 62 -2.85 9.83 1.21
CA HIS A 62 -1.40 10.07 1.20
C HIS A 62 -0.75 9.42 -0.03
N VAL A 63 -1.14 8.19 -0.35
CA VAL A 63 -0.65 7.46 -1.53
C VAL A 63 -1.00 8.20 -2.83
N THR A 64 -2.24 8.64 -3.01
CA THR A 64 -2.66 9.38 -4.21
C THR A 64 -1.99 10.74 -4.31
N ASP A 65 -1.78 11.45 -3.19
CA ASP A 65 -1.04 12.71 -3.17
C ASP A 65 0.42 12.52 -3.63
N ILE A 66 1.11 11.48 -3.16
CA ILE A 66 2.47 11.15 -3.61
C ILE A 66 2.46 10.88 -5.12
N LEU A 67 1.56 10.01 -5.59
CA LEU A 67 1.56 9.57 -7.00
C LEU A 67 1.14 10.68 -7.96
N LEU A 68 0.17 11.51 -7.59
CA LEU A 68 -0.46 12.46 -8.52
C LEU A 68 0.05 13.89 -8.35
N LYS A 69 0.33 14.33 -7.12
CA LYS A 69 0.81 15.71 -6.86
C LYS A 69 2.33 15.78 -6.81
N GLN A 70 2.98 14.80 -6.20
CA GLN A 70 4.44 14.80 -5.99
C GLN A 70 5.20 14.04 -7.09
N LYS A 71 4.48 13.48 -8.07
CA LYS A 71 5.05 12.65 -9.15
C LYS A 71 5.88 11.47 -8.66
N GLY A 72 5.48 10.88 -7.53
CA GLY A 72 6.12 9.72 -6.96
C GLY A 72 5.99 8.45 -7.81
N PHE A 73 6.66 7.40 -7.34
CA PHE A 73 6.74 6.09 -7.97
C PHE A 73 6.10 5.02 -7.06
N LEU A 74 5.39 4.08 -7.66
CA LEU A 74 4.82 2.91 -7.02
C LEU A 74 5.54 1.65 -7.52
N TYR A 75 6.03 0.85 -6.59
CA TYR A 75 6.65 -0.43 -6.86
C TYR A 75 5.84 -1.54 -6.17
N VAL A 76 5.54 -2.60 -6.92
CA VAL A 76 4.85 -3.79 -6.40
C VAL A 76 5.67 -5.01 -6.79
N CYS A 77 6.12 -5.77 -5.79
CA CYS A 77 6.92 -6.98 -5.99
C CYS A 77 6.30 -8.15 -5.20
N GLY A 78 6.25 -9.35 -5.79
CA GLY A 78 5.74 -10.56 -5.15
C GLY A 78 4.84 -11.41 -6.06
N ASP A 79 3.83 -12.06 -5.44
CA ASP A 79 2.94 -13.01 -6.13
C ASP A 79 2.11 -12.38 -7.25
N ALA A 80 2.13 -13.03 -8.41
CA ALA A 80 1.47 -12.56 -9.63
C ALA A 80 -0.04 -12.72 -9.65
N LYS A 81 -0.53 -13.83 -9.12
CA LYS A 81 -1.89 -14.27 -9.40
C LYS A 81 -2.91 -13.56 -8.52
N ASN A 82 -2.57 -13.31 -7.27
CA ASN A 82 -3.51 -12.75 -6.31
C ASN A 82 -3.07 -11.39 -5.80
N MET A 83 -1.83 -11.27 -5.31
CA MET A 83 -1.39 -10.04 -4.63
C MET A 83 -1.33 -8.84 -5.59
N ALA A 84 -0.71 -9.00 -6.77
CA ALA A 84 -0.59 -7.92 -7.74
C ALA A 84 -1.94 -7.38 -8.21
N LYS A 85 -2.92 -8.28 -8.39
CA LYS A 85 -4.29 -7.93 -8.78
C LYS A 85 -4.98 -7.15 -7.67
N ASP A 86 -4.93 -7.64 -6.43
CA ASP A 86 -5.61 -6.99 -5.30
C ASP A 86 -5.03 -5.60 -4.99
N VAL A 87 -3.70 -5.43 -5.13
CA VAL A 87 -3.06 -4.12 -5.00
C VAL A 87 -3.49 -3.17 -6.11
N ASN A 88 -3.61 -3.66 -7.35
CA ASN A 88 -4.08 -2.85 -8.47
C ASN A 88 -5.54 -2.41 -8.27
N ASP A 89 -6.41 -3.31 -7.84
CA ASP A 89 -7.83 -3.00 -7.60
C ASP A 89 -7.98 -2.00 -6.45
N ALA A 90 -7.18 -2.14 -5.39
CA ALA A 90 -7.14 -1.18 -4.29
C ALA A 90 -6.61 0.20 -4.72
N LEU A 91 -5.62 0.25 -5.61
CA LEU A 91 -5.13 1.51 -6.17
C LEU A 91 -6.20 2.21 -7.01
N LEU A 92 -6.95 1.46 -7.82
CA LEU A 92 -8.07 2.00 -8.60
C LEU A 92 -9.13 2.59 -7.67
N GLU A 93 -9.53 1.86 -6.63
CA GLU A 93 -10.49 2.35 -5.64
C GLU A 93 -9.98 3.60 -4.91
N ALA A 94 -8.71 3.62 -4.51
CA ALA A 94 -8.09 4.79 -3.90
C ALA A 94 -8.16 6.03 -4.81
N ILE A 95 -7.83 5.89 -6.10
CA ILE A 95 -7.89 7.00 -7.06
C ILE A 95 -9.34 7.46 -7.29
N ARG A 96 -10.29 6.54 -7.45
CA ARG A 96 -11.71 6.88 -7.59
C ARG A 96 -12.22 7.67 -6.41
N ALA A 97 -11.92 7.21 -5.20
CA ALA A 97 -12.44 7.78 -3.98
C ALA A 97 -11.77 9.11 -3.61
N GLU A 98 -10.49 9.31 -3.95
CA GLU A 98 -9.77 10.58 -3.68
C GLU A 98 -9.97 11.64 -4.76
N LEU A 99 -10.09 11.26 -6.03
CA LEU A 99 -10.35 12.19 -7.13
C LEU A 99 -11.84 12.39 -7.44
N GLN A 100 -12.72 11.58 -6.84
CA GLN A 100 -14.17 11.55 -7.12
C GLN A 100 -14.48 11.30 -8.60
N VAL A 101 -13.75 10.36 -9.22
CA VAL A 101 -13.89 9.98 -10.63
C VAL A 101 -14.53 8.60 -10.78
N ASP A 102 -15.00 8.31 -12.00
CA ASP A 102 -15.53 7.00 -12.32
C ASP A 102 -14.42 5.94 -12.48
N GLN A 103 -14.83 4.68 -12.66
CA GLN A 103 -13.91 3.56 -12.84
C GLN A 103 -13.02 3.72 -14.07
N LEU A 104 -13.54 4.26 -15.16
CA LEU A 104 -12.82 4.38 -16.42
C LEU A 104 -11.69 5.40 -16.30
N ASP A 105 -11.95 6.54 -15.67
CA ASP A 105 -10.96 7.59 -15.49
C ASP A 105 -9.89 7.21 -14.46
N ALA A 106 -10.23 6.45 -13.43
CA ALA A 106 -9.23 5.85 -12.55
C ALA A 106 -8.34 4.84 -13.30
N MET A 107 -8.92 4.01 -14.18
CA MET A 107 -8.14 3.09 -15.02
C MET A 107 -7.19 3.83 -15.97
N LYS A 108 -7.65 4.93 -16.59
CA LYS A 108 -6.78 5.79 -17.42
C LYS A 108 -5.62 6.37 -16.60
N THR A 109 -5.89 6.81 -15.37
CA THR A 109 -4.86 7.35 -14.48
C THR A 109 -3.79 6.31 -14.16
N VAL A 110 -4.20 5.08 -13.81
CA VAL A 110 -3.26 3.97 -13.56
C VAL A 110 -2.49 3.59 -14.82
N ALA A 111 -3.15 3.59 -15.98
CA ALA A 111 -2.49 3.31 -17.27
C ALA A 111 -1.42 4.36 -17.58
N LEU A 112 -1.70 5.65 -17.34
CA LEU A 112 -0.73 6.73 -17.51
C LEU A 112 0.48 6.55 -16.57
N LEU A 113 0.26 6.18 -15.31
CA LEU A 113 1.35 5.90 -14.37
C LEU A 113 2.26 4.75 -14.87
N ARG A 114 1.69 3.73 -15.52
CA ARG A 114 2.46 2.63 -16.13
C ARG A 114 3.24 3.10 -17.35
N GLU A 115 2.61 3.87 -18.24
CA GLU A 115 3.24 4.43 -19.44
C GLU A 115 4.43 5.34 -19.09
N GLU A 116 4.27 6.16 -18.06
CA GLU A 116 5.31 7.05 -17.53
C GLU A 116 6.40 6.30 -16.71
N LYS A 117 6.32 4.96 -16.61
CA LYS A 117 7.22 4.12 -15.80
C LYS A 117 7.26 4.52 -14.31
N ARG A 118 6.15 5.08 -13.80
CA ARG A 118 5.97 5.45 -12.40
C ARG A 118 5.19 4.42 -11.60
N TYR A 119 4.50 3.49 -12.26
CA TYR A 119 3.96 2.29 -11.64
C TYR A 119 4.64 1.05 -12.22
N LEU A 120 5.48 0.42 -11.41
CA LEU A 120 6.33 -0.71 -11.79
C LEU A 120 5.93 -1.95 -11.00
N GLN A 121 5.86 -3.08 -11.71
CA GLN A 121 5.47 -4.38 -11.15
C GLN A 121 6.57 -5.39 -11.46
N ASP A 122 7.14 -6.00 -10.42
CA ASP A 122 8.10 -7.10 -10.51
C ASP A 122 7.50 -8.36 -9.89
N ILE A 123 6.87 -9.16 -10.75
CA ILE A 123 5.80 -10.06 -10.33
C ILE A 123 6.10 -11.48 -10.79
N TRP A 124 6.19 -12.42 -9.85
CA TRP A 124 6.64 -13.79 -10.09
C TRP A 124 5.53 -14.77 -9.67
N GLY A 125 5.21 -15.78 -10.52
CA GLY A 125 4.21 -16.81 -10.21
C GLY A 125 3.49 -17.44 -11.41
#